data_AF-A0A9E2ZEE4-F1
#
_entry.id   AF-A0A9E2ZEE4-F1
#
_cell.length_a   1.000
_cell.length_b   1.000
_cell.length_c   1.000
_cell.angle_alpha   90.00
_cell.angle_beta   90.00
_cell.angle_gamma   90.00
#
_symmetry.space_group_name_H-M   'P 1'
#
loop_
_entity.id
_entity.type
_entity.pdbx_description
1 polymer ?
#
loop_
_entity_poly.entity_id
_entity_poly.type
_entity_poly.pdbx_seq_one_letter_code
_entity_poly.pdbx_strand_id
1 'polypeptide(L)'
;LPGVAVALAREQLGDLRRREVVIVGTGETSELTARALADSGAHTVFVASRRRDRALALARRYGGASITFDELPQGLGRADIVVAATSSPHLLLEARELAEVMDDRDHRPMLLIDLAVPRDIDAACAHVEGISLYDIDDLQAVIARNRRVRQAEARKAEGIIEEEIQHFAGWLGSLEVLPTLAALRAHATRIATEVVRENAGRWESASPRDLERIEAIARAVVNRLLHDPTARLKELRDDRVHARTAMVRELFGLEVHQGDLGSGERVELPEEDQRRAGHRRADDDDRALAQVRELPRR
;
A
#
# COMPACT_ATOMS: atom_id res chain seq x y z
N LEU A 1 -14.70 5.62 -14.39
CA LEU A 1 -15.22 5.06 -15.65
C LEU A 1 -14.15 4.25 -16.41
N PRO A 2 -12.99 4.80 -16.83
CA PRO A 2 -12.01 4.05 -17.62
C PRO A 2 -11.52 2.74 -16.99
N GLY A 3 -11.14 2.79 -15.71
CA GLY A 3 -10.71 1.57 -14.98
C GLY A 3 -11.82 0.54 -14.77
N VAL A 4 -13.09 0.94 -14.81
CA VAL A 4 -14.23 0.01 -14.70
C VAL A 4 -14.53 -0.65 -16.04
N ALA A 5 -14.43 0.09 -17.14
CA ALA A 5 -14.48 -0.49 -18.49
C ALA A 5 -13.41 -1.59 -18.68
N VAL A 6 -12.18 -1.35 -18.22
CA VAL A 6 -11.10 -2.37 -18.22
C VAL A 6 -11.45 -3.56 -17.34
N ALA A 7 -11.99 -3.32 -16.13
CA ALA A 7 -12.36 -4.41 -15.22
C ALA A 7 -13.46 -5.29 -15.81
N LEU A 8 -14.50 -4.69 -16.37
CA LEU A 8 -15.59 -5.42 -17.05
C LEU A 8 -15.08 -6.18 -18.28
N ALA A 9 -14.22 -5.56 -19.08
CA ALA A 9 -13.59 -6.23 -20.22
C ALA A 9 -12.81 -7.48 -19.78
N ARG A 10 -12.06 -7.40 -18.67
CA ARG A 10 -11.33 -8.55 -18.12
C ARG A 10 -12.26 -9.62 -17.55
N GLU A 11 -13.35 -9.22 -16.90
CA GLU A 11 -14.35 -10.14 -16.36
C GLU A 11 -15.04 -10.93 -17.47
N GLN A 12 -15.42 -10.27 -18.57
CA GLN A 12 -16.16 -10.88 -19.67
C GLN A 12 -15.26 -11.62 -20.69
N LEU A 13 -14.06 -11.10 -20.96
CA LEU A 13 -13.21 -11.57 -22.06
C LEU A 13 -11.85 -12.10 -21.61
N GLY A 14 -11.51 -12.00 -20.33
CA GLY A 14 -10.24 -12.46 -19.78
C GLY A 14 -9.06 -11.57 -20.17
N ASP A 15 -7.99 -12.16 -20.72
CA ASP A 15 -6.80 -11.42 -21.15
C ASP A 15 -7.11 -10.49 -22.33
N LEU A 16 -6.72 -9.22 -22.20
CA LEU A 16 -7.00 -8.17 -23.18
C LEU A 16 -5.91 -8.01 -24.25
N ARG A 17 -4.73 -8.63 -24.07
CA ARG A 17 -3.57 -8.45 -24.98
C ARG A 17 -3.79 -8.84 -26.43
N ARG A 18 -4.83 -9.63 -26.70
CA ARG A 18 -5.20 -10.09 -28.06
C ARG A 18 -6.57 -9.59 -28.49
N ARG A 19 -7.17 -8.66 -27.75
CA ARG A 19 -8.52 -8.17 -27.99
C ARG A 19 -8.49 -6.93 -28.88
N GLU A 20 -9.40 -6.88 -29.83
CA GLU A 20 -9.58 -5.75 -30.74
C GLU A 20 -10.69 -4.84 -30.18
N VAL A 21 -10.38 -3.54 -30.02
CA VAL A 21 -11.28 -2.56 -29.42
C VAL A 21 -11.65 -1.53 -30.47
N VAL A 22 -12.94 -1.36 -30.75
CA VAL A 22 -13.46 -0.29 -31.60
C VAL A 22 -13.99 0.85 -30.74
N ILE A 23 -13.57 2.07 -31.04
CA ILE A 23 -13.92 3.26 -30.26
C ILE A 23 -14.66 4.24 -31.16
N VAL A 24 -15.95 4.37 -30.94
CA VAL A 24 -16.83 5.27 -31.67
C VAL A 24 -16.90 6.60 -30.93
N GLY A 25 -16.22 7.60 -31.47
CA GLY A 25 -16.15 8.93 -30.88
C GLY A 25 -14.75 9.34 -30.45
N THR A 26 -14.52 10.65 -30.43
CA THR A 26 -13.22 11.28 -30.12
C THR A 26 -13.30 12.26 -28.94
N GLY A 27 -14.30 12.08 -28.07
CA GLY A 27 -14.47 12.87 -26.86
C GLY A 27 -13.40 12.55 -25.80
N GLU A 28 -13.40 13.30 -24.72
CA GLU A 28 -12.49 13.08 -23.59
C GLU A 28 -12.73 11.71 -22.94
N THR A 29 -13.99 11.34 -22.71
CA THR A 29 -14.37 10.04 -22.12
C THR A 29 -13.95 8.86 -23.01
N SER A 30 -14.06 9.00 -24.33
CA SER A 30 -13.64 7.96 -25.29
C SER A 30 -12.12 7.83 -25.29
N GLU A 31 -11.38 8.94 -25.26
CA GLU A 31 -9.92 8.96 -25.18
C GLU A 31 -9.39 8.33 -23.88
N LEU A 32 -9.96 8.69 -22.72
CA LEU A 32 -9.53 8.15 -21.44
C LEU A 32 -9.79 6.64 -21.34
N THR A 33 -10.93 6.19 -21.88
CA THR A 33 -11.28 4.77 -21.91
C THR A 33 -10.40 4.00 -22.91
N ALA A 34 -10.15 4.57 -24.08
CA ALA A 34 -9.21 4.06 -25.08
C ALA A 34 -7.83 3.82 -24.48
N ARG A 35 -7.30 4.84 -23.80
CA ARG A 35 -6.00 4.78 -23.15
C ARG A 35 -5.94 3.67 -22.12
N ALA A 36 -6.95 3.54 -21.26
CA ALA A 36 -6.95 2.49 -20.23
C ALA A 36 -6.98 1.07 -20.81
N LEU A 37 -7.69 0.86 -21.92
CA LEU A 37 -7.72 -0.42 -22.64
C LEU A 37 -6.40 -0.70 -23.37
N ALA A 38 -5.82 0.32 -24.02
CA ALA A 38 -4.51 0.22 -24.68
C ALA A 38 -3.37 -0.04 -23.68
N ASP A 39 -3.36 0.65 -22.53
CA ASP A 39 -2.42 0.43 -21.42
C ASP A 39 -2.56 -0.99 -20.84
N SER A 40 -3.72 -1.62 -21.03
CA SER A 40 -3.98 -3.03 -20.67
C SER A 40 -3.61 -4.04 -21.77
N GLY A 41 -3.03 -3.57 -22.88
CA GLY A 41 -2.52 -4.38 -23.97
C GLY A 41 -3.48 -4.60 -25.14
N ALA A 42 -4.68 -4.01 -25.13
CA ALA A 42 -5.65 -4.21 -26.20
C ALA A 42 -5.29 -3.40 -27.46
N HIS A 43 -5.62 -3.93 -28.64
CA HIS A 43 -5.41 -3.24 -29.92
C HIS A 43 -6.61 -2.34 -30.23
N THR A 44 -6.41 -1.02 -30.21
CA THR A 44 -7.50 -0.04 -30.38
C THR A 44 -7.63 0.48 -31.82
N VAL A 45 -8.87 0.55 -32.32
CA VAL A 45 -9.26 1.14 -33.61
C VAL A 45 -10.24 2.28 -33.34
N PHE A 46 -9.94 3.47 -33.87
CA PHE A 46 -10.72 4.69 -33.64
C PHE A 46 -11.62 5.01 -34.83
N VAL A 47 -12.89 5.27 -34.54
CA VAL A 47 -13.91 5.62 -35.53
C VAL A 47 -14.40 7.04 -35.25
N ALA A 48 -14.43 7.88 -36.28
CA ALA A 48 -14.99 9.22 -36.19
C ALA A 48 -15.92 9.53 -37.36
N SER A 49 -17.12 10.01 -37.02
CA SER A 49 -18.09 10.55 -37.97
C SER A 49 -17.74 11.98 -38.41
N ARG A 50 -17.32 12.86 -37.48
CA ARG A 50 -17.15 14.31 -37.75
C ARG A 50 -15.70 14.83 -37.75
N ARG A 51 -14.83 14.31 -36.87
CA ARG A 51 -13.46 14.85 -36.65
C ARG A 51 -12.40 13.80 -36.98
N ARG A 52 -12.17 13.56 -38.27
CA ARG A 52 -11.21 12.55 -38.77
C ARG A 52 -9.78 12.82 -38.28
N ASP A 53 -9.34 14.07 -38.31
CA ASP A 53 -7.99 14.47 -37.86
C ASP A 53 -7.74 14.09 -36.40
N ARG A 54 -8.78 14.22 -35.56
CA ARG A 54 -8.70 13.86 -34.14
C ARG A 54 -8.63 12.34 -33.97
N ALA A 55 -9.39 11.55 -34.72
CA ALA A 55 -9.29 10.09 -34.68
C ALA A 55 -7.92 9.60 -35.15
N LEU A 56 -7.36 10.19 -36.21
CA LEU A 56 -6.01 9.89 -36.68
C LEU A 56 -4.95 10.22 -35.63
N ALA A 57 -5.07 11.36 -34.94
CA ALA A 57 -4.15 11.74 -33.86
C ALA A 57 -4.21 10.75 -32.68
N LEU A 58 -5.40 10.34 -32.27
CA LEU A 58 -5.59 9.35 -31.20
C LEU A 58 -5.06 7.98 -31.60
N ALA A 59 -5.34 7.53 -32.82
CA ALA A 59 -4.81 6.28 -33.37
C ALA A 59 -3.28 6.26 -33.34
N ARG A 60 -2.61 7.32 -33.82
CA ARG A 60 -1.14 7.45 -33.75
C ARG A 60 -0.63 7.44 -32.31
N ARG A 61 -1.32 8.12 -31.39
CA ARG A 61 -0.90 8.24 -30.00
C ARG A 61 -0.95 6.90 -29.25
N TYR A 62 -1.95 6.08 -29.53
CA TYR A 62 -2.21 4.83 -28.79
C TYR A 62 -1.85 3.57 -29.60
N GLY A 63 -1.09 3.71 -30.69
CA GLY A 63 -0.64 2.57 -31.50
C GLY A 63 -1.78 1.83 -32.22
N GLY A 64 -2.85 2.55 -32.54
CA GLY A 64 -4.06 2.05 -33.16
C GLY A 64 -4.22 2.41 -34.63
N ALA A 65 -5.36 2.01 -35.20
CA ALA A 65 -5.80 2.42 -36.53
C ALA A 65 -6.96 3.44 -36.44
N SER A 66 -7.22 4.17 -37.52
CA SER A 66 -8.43 4.98 -37.64
C SER A 66 -9.17 4.61 -38.92
N ILE A 67 -10.47 4.38 -38.80
CA ILE A 67 -11.39 4.07 -39.90
C ILE A 67 -12.51 5.11 -39.95
N THR A 68 -13.19 5.22 -41.09
CA THR A 68 -14.38 6.06 -41.24
C THR A 68 -15.60 5.40 -40.63
N PHE A 69 -16.68 6.18 -40.48
CA PHE A 69 -17.96 5.64 -40.02
C PHE A 69 -18.56 4.63 -41.00
N ASP A 70 -18.35 4.82 -42.31
CA ASP A 70 -18.80 3.87 -43.34
C ASP A 70 -18.06 2.52 -43.27
N GLU A 71 -16.85 2.51 -42.68
CA GLU A 71 -16.03 1.32 -42.44
C GLU A 71 -16.35 0.66 -41.08
N LEU A 72 -17.28 1.22 -40.30
CA LEU A 72 -17.64 0.73 -38.98
C LEU A 72 -18.12 -0.74 -39.00
N PRO A 73 -18.99 -1.20 -39.94
CA PRO A 73 -19.41 -2.61 -39.98
C PRO A 73 -18.23 -3.58 -40.07
N GLN A 74 -17.21 -3.28 -40.88
CA GLN A 74 -16.02 -4.12 -41.01
C GLN A 74 -15.18 -4.11 -39.71
N GLY A 75 -15.11 -2.96 -39.04
CA GLY A 75 -14.48 -2.84 -37.72
C GLY A 75 -15.20 -3.68 -36.66
N LEU A 76 -16.54 -3.60 -36.61
CA LEU A 76 -17.38 -4.41 -35.71
C LEU A 76 -17.23 -5.90 -36.02
N GLY A 77 -17.01 -6.28 -37.28
CA GLY A 77 -16.67 -7.63 -37.73
C GLY A 77 -15.44 -8.24 -37.03
N ARG A 78 -14.55 -7.41 -36.47
CA ARG A 78 -13.32 -7.84 -35.79
C ARG A 78 -13.27 -7.51 -34.30
N ALA A 79 -14.02 -6.50 -33.85
CA ALA A 79 -14.05 -6.03 -32.46
C ALA A 79 -14.43 -7.13 -31.46
N ASP A 80 -13.73 -7.22 -30.33
CA ASP A 80 -14.20 -7.90 -29.12
C ASP A 80 -14.88 -6.90 -28.16
N ILE A 81 -14.48 -5.63 -28.22
CA ILE A 81 -14.98 -4.56 -27.36
C ILE A 81 -15.35 -3.37 -28.23
N VAL A 82 -16.52 -2.78 -28.01
CA VAL A 82 -16.94 -1.53 -28.65
C VAL A 82 -17.24 -0.51 -27.56
N VAL A 83 -16.60 0.66 -27.64
CA VAL A 83 -16.87 1.78 -26.75
C VAL A 83 -17.49 2.91 -27.56
N ALA A 84 -18.74 3.25 -27.28
CA ALA A 84 -19.44 4.37 -27.89
C ALA A 84 -19.51 5.54 -26.90
N ALA A 85 -19.09 6.72 -27.35
CA ALA A 85 -19.01 7.91 -26.51
C ALA A 85 -19.03 9.17 -27.40
N THR A 86 -20.13 9.34 -28.13
CA THR A 86 -20.35 10.48 -29.01
C THR A 86 -21.34 11.50 -28.42
N SER A 87 -21.55 12.58 -29.18
CA SER A 87 -22.59 13.58 -28.93
C SER A 87 -23.66 13.53 -30.02
N SER A 88 -23.93 12.33 -30.54
CA SER A 88 -25.00 12.10 -31.50
C SER A 88 -26.36 12.25 -30.81
N PRO A 89 -27.34 12.94 -31.42
CA PRO A 89 -28.72 12.90 -30.96
C PRO A 89 -29.47 11.64 -31.44
N HIS A 90 -28.83 10.79 -32.24
CA HIS A 90 -29.38 9.58 -32.83
C HIS A 90 -28.55 8.36 -32.42
N LEU A 91 -29.20 7.19 -32.39
CA LEU A 91 -28.52 5.91 -32.26
C LEU A 91 -27.55 5.73 -33.44
N LEU A 92 -26.36 5.22 -33.13
CA LEU A 92 -25.29 4.92 -34.09
C LEU A 92 -25.14 3.41 -34.32
N LEU A 93 -25.59 2.60 -33.37
CA LEU A 93 -25.59 1.14 -33.46
C LEU A 93 -26.99 0.63 -33.13
N GLU A 94 -27.68 0.11 -34.14
CA GLU A 94 -29.03 -0.46 -34.01
C GLU A 94 -28.97 -1.99 -33.90
N ALA A 95 -29.94 -2.58 -33.20
CA ALA A 95 -29.94 -4.01 -32.91
C ALA A 95 -29.97 -4.89 -34.17
N ARG A 96 -30.66 -4.43 -35.23
CA ARG A 96 -30.74 -5.16 -36.50
C ARG A 96 -29.37 -5.24 -37.18
N GLU A 97 -28.69 -4.11 -37.35
CA GLU A 97 -27.38 -4.06 -38.01
C GLU A 97 -26.35 -4.87 -37.22
N LEU A 98 -26.43 -4.80 -35.89
CA LEU A 98 -25.52 -5.53 -35.03
C LEU A 98 -25.79 -7.03 -35.02
N ALA A 99 -27.05 -7.46 -35.17
CA ALA A 99 -27.39 -8.87 -35.36
C ALA A 99 -26.77 -9.42 -36.66
N GLU A 100 -26.86 -8.69 -37.78
CA GLU A 100 -26.22 -9.07 -39.04
C GLU A 100 -24.69 -9.23 -38.87
N VAL A 101 -24.04 -8.33 -38.12
CA VAL A 101 -22.60 -8.43 -37.80
C VAL A 101 -22.29 -9.64 -36.91
N MET A 102 -23.15 -9.97 -35.95
CA MET A 102 -22.92 -11.11 -35.06
C MET A 102 -23.10 -12.45 -35.78
N ASP A 103 -24.04 -12.53 -36.73
CA ASP A 103 -24.23 -13.70 -37.59
C ASP A 103 -22.96 -13.98 -38.41
N ASP A 104 -22.37 -12.95 -39.02
CA ASP A 104 -21.10 -13.06 -39.80
C ASP A 104 -19.89 -13.48 -38.94
N ARG A 105 -20.02 -13.42 -37.61
CA ARG A 105 -18.96 -13.71 -36.65
C ARG A 105 -19.21 -14.97 -35.81
N ASP A 106 -20.16 -15.81 -36.20
CA ASP A 106 -20.57 -17.02 -35.46
C ASP A 106 -20.88 -16.71 -33.98
N HIS A 107 -21.51 -15.56 -33.72
CA HIS A 107 -21.87 -15.06 -32.38
C HIS A 107 -20.70 -14.96 -31.37
N ARG A 108 -19.45 -14.81 -31.85
CA ARG A 108 -18.29 -14.63 -30.97
C ARG A 108 -18.50 -13.45 -30.01
N PRO A 109 -18.29 -13.61 -28.69
CA PRO A 109 -18.64 -12.60 -27.69
C PRO A 109 -18.14 -11.18 -28.00
N MET A 110 -19.03 -10.21 -27.82
CA MET A 110 -18.75 -8.79 -28.00
C MET A 110 -19.27 -7.99 -26.80
N LEU A 111 -18.38 -7.19 -26.20
CA LEU A 111 -18.71 -6.28 -25.11
C LEU A 111 -18.96 -4.87 -25.66
N LEU A 112 -20.17 -4.35 -25.46
CA LEU A 112 -20.54 -2.99 -25.80
C LEU A 112 -20.57 -2.12 -24.53
N ILE A 113 -19.93 -0.96 -24.61
CA ILE A 113 -19.89 0.04 -23.54
C ILE A 113 -20.40 1.36 -24.08
N ASP A 114 -21.61 1.76 -23.69
CA ASP A 114 -22.25 3.00 -24.10
C ASP A 114 -22.06 4.08 -23.02
N LEU A 115 -21.20 5.05 -23.31
CA LEU A 115 -20.88 6.18 -22.44
C LEU A 115 -21.56 7.48 -22.89
N ALA A 116 -22.43 7.41 -23.91
CA ALA A 116 -23.05 8.58 -24.49
C ALA A 116 -24.36 8.97 -23.79
N VAL A 117 -24.62 10.28 -23.72
CA VAL A 117 -25.87 10.84 -23.24
C VAL A 117 -26.28 11.98 -24.18
N PRO A 118 -27.33 11.82 -25.02
CA PRO A 118 -28.15 10.62 -25.22
C PRO A 118 -27.36 9.39 -25.72
N ARG A 119 -27.94 8.19 -25.56
CA ARG A 119 -27.30 6.90 -25.89
C ARG A 119 -26.93 6.79 -27.37
N ASP A 120 -25.78 6.19 -27.64
CA ASP A 120 -25.33 5.87 -29.00
C ASP A 120 -25.78 4.46 -29.43
N ILE A 121 -26.03 3.56 -28.49
CA ILE A 121 -26.34 2.16 -28.78
C ILE A 121 -27.79 1.87 -28.37
N ASP A 122 -28.54 1.25 -29.28
CA ASP A 122 -29.90 0.79 -28.97
C ASP A 122 -29.88 -0.18 -27.78
N ALA A 123 -30.76 0.03 -26.80
CA ALA A 123 -30.93 -0.88 -25.67
C ALA A 123 -31.34 -2.29 -26.14
N ALA A 124 -32.03 -2.39 -27.27
CA ALA A 124 -32.41 -3.68 -27.85
C ALA A 124 -31.20 -4.56 -28.23
N CYS A 125 -30.00 -3.97 -28.46
CA CYS A 125 -28.76 -4.71 -28.72
C CYS A 125 -28.40 -5.68 -27.59
N ALA A 126 -28.86 -5.44 -26.35
CA ALA A 126 -28.64 -6.35 -25.23
C ALA A 126 -29.31 -7.73 -25.41
N HIS A 127 -30.26 -7.86 -26.33
CA HIS A 127 -30.96 -9.11 -26.63
C HIS A 127 -30.35 -9.87 -27.81
N VAL A 128 -29.35 -9.31 -28.48
CA VAL A 128 -28.65 -9.97 -29.59
C VAL A 128 -27.69 -11.02 -29.02
N GLU A 129 -27.70 -12.22 -29.58
CA GLU A 129 -26.86 -13.33 -29.12
C GLU A 129 -25.37 -12.98 -29.24
N GLY A 130 -24.61 -13.28 -28.17
CA GLY A 130 -23.19 -12.98 -28.07
C GLY A 130 -22.85 -11.55 -27.63
N ILE A 131 -23.86 -10.70 -27.35
CA ILE A 131 -23.65 -9.31 -26.94
C ILE A 131 -23.84 -9.15 -25.43
N SER A 132 -22.91 -8.42 -24.81
CA SER A 132 -23.09 -7.85 -23.46
C SER A 132 -23.03 -6.33 -23.56
N LEU A 133 -24.12 -5.65 -23.20
CA LEU A 133 -24.25 -4.19 -23.27
C LEU A 133 -24.25 -3.60 -21.86
N TYR A 134 -23.37 -2.63 -21.64
CA TYR A 134 -23.30 -1.83 -20.41
C TYR A 134 -23.39 -0.36 -20.75
N ASP A 135 -24.27 0.36 -20.06
CA ASP A 135 -24.34 1.81 -20.18
C ASP A 135 -23.64 2.53 -19.01
N ILE A 136 -23.71 3.86 -19.00
CA ILE A 136 -23.10 4.68 -17.97
C ILE A 136 -23.65 4.38 -16.57
N ASP A 137 -24.92 4.01 -16.43
CA ASP A 137 -25.56 3.75 -15.15
C ASP A 137 -25.12 2.38 -14.61
N ASP A 138 -25.01 1.37 -15.47
CA ASP A 138 -24.45 0.06 -15.11
C ASP A 138 -23.00 0.19 -14.58
N LEU A 139 -22.18 1.00 -15.27
CA LEU A 139 -20.81 1.26 -14.85
C LEU A 139 -20.76 1.97 -13.48
N GLN A 140 -21.68 2.88 -13.20
CA GLN A 140 -21.78 3.53 -11.89
C GLN A 140 -22.13 2.53 -10.78
N ALA A 141 -23.02 1.56 -11.04
CA ALA A 141 -23.35 0.51 -10.09
C ALA A 141 -22.12 -0.35 -9.73
N VAL A 142 -21.29 -0.70 -10.73
CA VAL A 142 -20.03 -1.44 -10.51
C VAL A 142 -19.02 -0.62 -9.70
N ILE A 143 -18.90 0.69 -9.98
CA ILE A 143 -18.06 1.61 -9.20
C ILE A 143 -18.50 1.64 -7.73
N ALA A 144 -19.81 1.73 -7.47
CA ALA A 144 -20.37 1.76 -6.12
C ALA A 144 -20.07 0.47 -5.34
N ARG A 145 -20.16 -0.70 -5.99
CA ARG A 145 -19.77 -2.00 -5.40
C ARG A 145 -18.29 -2.03 -5.03
N ASN A 146 -17.41 -1.60 -5.92
CA ASN A 146 -15.95 -1.57 -5.69
C ASN A 146 -15.53 -0.56 -4.61
N ARG A 147 -16.30 0.52 -4.38
CA ARG A 147 -16.03 1.47 -3.30
C ARG A 147 -16.27 0.86 -1.91
N ARG A 148 -17.28 -0.01 -1.76
CA ARG A 148 -17.56 -0.70 -0.50
C ARG A 148 -16.45 -1.68 -0.12
N VAL A 149 -15.88 -2.40 -1.09
CA VAL A 149 -14.73 -3.29 -0.87
C VAL A 149 -13.50 -2.50 -0.41
N ARG A 150 -13.20 -1.37 -1.05
CA ARG A 150 -12.08 -0.50 -0.65
C ARG A 150 -12.22 0.08 0.75
N GLN A 151 -13.43 0.37 1.22
CA GLN A 151 -13.67 0.82 2.59
C GLN A 151 -13.39 -0.27 3.64
N ALA A 152 -13.66 -1.54 3.32
CA ALA A 152 -13.38 -2.64 4.23
C ALA A 152 -11.87 -2.87 4.41
N GLU A 153 -11.09 -2.78 3.33
CA GLU A 153 -9.63 -2.89 3.40
C GLU A 153 -8.97 -1.69 4.09
N ALA A 154 -9.49 -0.48 3.89
CA ALA A 154 -9.02 0.72 4.60
C ALA A 154 -9.16 0.58 6.14
N ARG A 155 -10.27 0.01 6.62
CA ARG A 155 -10.48 -0.25 8.05
C ARG A 155 -9.50 -1.28 8.63
N LYS A 156 -9.11 -2.27 7.84
CA LYS A 156 -8.07 -3.23 8.27
C LYS A 156 -6.72 -2.54 8.41
N ALA A 157 -6.38 -1.66 7.46
CA ALA A 157 -5.15 -0.87 7.53
C ALA A 157 -5.14 0.09 8.75
N GLU A 158 -6.29 0.71 9.07
CA GLU A 158 -6.44 1.53 10.29
C GLU A 158 -6.16 0.72 11.56
N GLY A 159 -6.62 -0.54 11.65
CA GLY A 159 -6.34 -1.42 12.78
C GLY A 159 -4.84 -1.73 12.94
N ILE A 160 -4.15 -2.02 11.83
CA ILE A 160 -2.68 -2.26 11.84
C ILE A 160 -1.94 -1.00 12.31
N ILE A 161 -2.36 0.18 11.85
CA ILE A 161 -1.74 1.46 12.26
C ILE A 161 -1.93 1.69 13.76
N GLU A 162 -3.12 1.44 14.30
CA GLU A 162 -3.38 1.59 15.73
C GLU A 162 -2.48 0.66 16.56
N GLU A 163 -2.36 -0.61 16.16
CA GLU A 163 -1.45 -1.56 16.82
C GLU A 163 0.00 -1.05 16.81
N GLU A 164 0.50 -0.57 15.67
CA GLU A 164 1.87 -0.03 15.57
C GLU A 164 2.06 1.26 16.37
N ILE A 165 1.05 2.11 16.48
CA ILE A 165 1.08 3.30 17.34
C ILE A 165 1.25 2.88 18.81
N GLN A 166 0.52 1.87 19.27
CA GLN A 166 0.65 1.38 20.65
C GLN A 166 2.03 0.75 20.89
N HIS A 167 2.54 -0.03 19.93
CA HIS A 167 3.89 -0.59 19.99
C HIS A 167 4.96 0.51 20.05
N PHE A 168 4.86 1.53 19.21
CA PHE A 168 5.78 2.67 19.18
C PHE A 168 5.72 3.50 20.48
N ALA A 169 4.52 3.76 21.01
CA ALA A 169 4.34 4.47 22.27
C ALA A 169 4.97 3.72 23.45
N GLY A 170 4.76 2.39 23.51
CA GLY A 170 5.41 1.54 24.52
C GLY A 170 6.93 1.51 24.40
N TRP A 171 7.46 1.49 23.18
CA TRP A 171 8.90 1.60 22.93
C TRP A 171 9.44 2.97 23.38
N LEU A 172 8.77 4.07 23.05
CA LEU A 172 9.18 5.42 23.44
C LEU A 172 9.20 5.57 24.96
N GLY A 173 8.18 5.06 25.66
CA GLY A 173 8.13 5.04 27.13
C GLY A 173 9.27 4.24 27.77
N SER A 174 9.78 3.20 27.09
CA SER A 174 10.93 2.43 27.59
C SER A 174 12.25 3.22 27.56
N LEU A 175 12.37 4.25 26.72
CA LEU A 175 13.57 5.09 26.62
C LEU A 175 13.73 6.05 27.81
N GLU A 176 12.67 6.34 28.55
CA GLU A 176 12.71 7.25 29.70
C GLU A 176 13.57 6.75 30.87
N VAL A 177 13.86 5.45 30.89
CA VAL A 177 14.73 4.83 31.89
C VAL A 177 16.21 5.20 31.68
N LEU A 178 16.60 5.53 30.44
CA LEU A 178 18.01 5.70 30.06
C LEU A 178 18.73 6.81 30.84
N PRO A 179 18.18 8.03 31.01
CA PRO A 179 18.84 9.08 31.81
C PRO A 179 19.02 8.68 33.27
N THR A 180 18.05 7.97 33.85
CA THR A 180 18.14 7.47 35.24
C THR A 180 19.24 6.43 35.38
N LEU A 181 19.37 5.54 34.41
CA LEU A 181 20.43 4.53 34.40
C LEU A 181 21.82 5.17 34.29
N ALA A 182 21.96 6.20 33.44
CA ALA A 182 23.20 6.95 33.31
C ALA A 182 23.56 7.64 34.64
N ALA A 183 22.61 8.32 35.27
CA ALA A 183 22.79 8.98 36.56
C ALA A 183 23.16 7.98 37.67
N LEU A 184 22.50 6.81 37.72
CA LEU A 184 22.81 5.77 38.71
C LEU A 184 24.24 5.25 38.57
N ARG A 185 24.70 5.00 37.34
CA ARG A 185 26.08 4.55 37.08
C ARG A 185 27.11 5.61 37.42
N ALA A 186 26.84 6.87 37.07
CA ALA A 186 27.70 7.99 37.44
C ALA A 186 27.79 8.14 38.97
N HIS A 187 26.67 8.05 39.67
CA HIS A 187 26.60 8.11 41.13
C HIS A 187 27.42 6.99 41.79
N ALA A 188 27.24 5.73 41.38
CA ALA A 188 27.97 4.61 41.95
C ALA A 188 29.47 4.65 41.65
N THR A 189 29.84 5.08 40.43
CA THR A 189 31.26 5.25 40.06
C THR A 189 31.91 6.34 40.89
N ARG A 190 31.22 7.47 41.09
CA ARG A 190 31.69 8.56 41.97
C ARG A 190 31.95 8.07 43.38
N ILE A 191 31.03 7.31 43.98
CA ILE A 191 31.21 6.72 45.31
C ILE A 191 32.46 5.83 45.34
N ALA A 192 32.63 4.93 44.37
CA ALA A 192 33.79 4.04 44.34
C ALA A 192 35.11 4.81 44.21
N THR A 193 35.17 5.83 43.34
CA THR A 193 36.35 6.69 43.21
C THR A 193 36.64 7.46 44.49
N GLU A 194 35.62 8.00 45.14
CA GLU A 194 35.76 8.75 46.40
C GLU A 194 36.28 7.86 47.53
N VAL A 195 35.73 6.66 47.70
CA VAL A 195 36.18 5.67 48.69
C VAL A 195 37.64 5.27 48.43
N VAL A 196 38.01 4.99 47.18
CA VAL A 196 39.41 4.65 46.84
C VAL A 196 40.34 5.82 47.17
N ARG A 197 39.95 7.06 46.84
CA ARG A 197 40.74 8.26 47.12
C ARG A 197 40.91 8.53 48.61
N GLU A 198 39.85 8.42 49.41
CA GLU A 198 39.89 8.61 50.87
C GLU A 198 40.82 7.61 51.57
N ASN A 199 40.96 6.41 50.99
CA ASN A 199 41.78 5.34 51.54
C ASN A 199 43.18 5.27 50.90
N ALA A 200 43.51 6.12 49.93
CA ALA A 200 44.78 6.05 49.18
C ALA A 200 46.02 6.16 50.09
N GLY A 201 45.95 6.97 51.15
CA GLY A 201 47.05 7.16 52.10
C GLY A 201 47.22 6.05 53.15
N ARG A 202 46.32 5.05 53.17
CA ARG A 202 46.38 3.95 54.15
C ARG A 202 47.28 2.79 53.73
N TRP A 203 47.79 2.83 52.50
CA TRP A 203 48.57 1.74 51.90
C TRP A 203 50.04 2.12 51.78
N GLU A 204 50.75 2.24 52.91
CA GLU A 204 52.14 2.74 52.98
C GLU A 204 53.14 1.94 52.12
N SER A 205 52.86 0.66 51.84
CA SER A 205 53.72 -0.24 51.07
C SER A 205 53.18 -0.60 49.68
N ALA A 206 52.09 0.02 49.21
CA ALA A 206 51.50 -0.31 47.93
C ALA A 206 52.29 0.27 46.75
N SER A 207 52.55 -0.56 45.73
CA SER A 207 53.12 -0.07 44.48
C SER A 207 52.05 0.65 43.63
N PRO A 208 52.44 1.48 42.64
CA PRO A 208 51.48 2.07 41.70
C PRO A 208 50.57 1.03 41.02
N ARG A 209 51.12 -0.16 40.73
CA ARG A 209 50.38 -1.28 40.13
C ARG A 209 49.35 -1.89 41.08
N ASP A 210 49.60 -1.87 42.39
CA ASP A 210 48.65 -2.36 43.39
C ASP A 210 47.49 -1.37 43.57
N LEU A 211 47.77 -0.07 43.50
CA LEU A 211 46.74 0.99 43.51
C LEU A 211 45.82 0.89 42.29
N GLU A 212 46.38 0.67 41.09
CA GLU A 212 45.58 0.41 39.88
C GLU A 212 44.70 -0.83 40.02
N ARG A 213 45.21 -1.90 40.65
CA ARG A 213 44.42 -3.12 40.91
C ARG A 213 43.29 -2.87 41.90
N ILE A 214 43.52 -2.07 42.94
CA ILE A 214 42.49 -1.70 43.92
C ILE A 214 41.38 -0.91 43.23
N GLU A 215 41.73 0.05 42.36
CA GLU A 215 40.74 0.79 41.58
C GLU A 215 39.96 -0.12 40.62
N ALA A 216 40.64 -1.06 39.96
CA ALA A 216 40.01 -2.05 39.09
C ALA A 216 39.04 -2.95 39.85
N ILE A 217 39.37 -3.37 41.08
CA ILE A 217 38.49 -4.16 41.95
C ILE A 217 37.26 -3.33 42.36
N ALA A 218 37.44 -2.08 42.79
CA ALA A 218 36.34 -1.20 43.16
C ALA A 218 35.36 -1.01 41.99
N ARG A 219 35.89 -0.77 40.78
CA ARG A 219 35.09 -0.68 39.55
C ARG A 219 34.38 -1.98 39.21
N ALA A 220 35.03 -3.14 39.39
CA ALA A 220 34.44 -4.45 39.16
C ALA A 220 33.28 -4.74 40.13
N VAL A 221 33.41 -4.34 41.41
CA VAL A 221 32.34 -4.44 42.39
C VAL A 221 31.14 -3.58 41.99
N VAL A 222 31.35 -2.32 41.62
CA VAL A 222 30.27 -1.44 41.13
C VAL A 222 29.57 -2.03 39.91
N ASN A 223 30.34 -2.47 38.92
CA ASN A 223 29.79 -3.06 37.70
C ASN A 223 28.95 -4.30 37.99
N ARG A 224 29.40 -5.16 38.90
CA ARG A 224 28.69 -6.39 39.27
C ARG A 224 27.44 -6.11 40.10
N LEU A 225 27.49 -5.11 41.01
CA LEU A 225 26.35 -4.67 41.79
C LEU A 225 25.25 -4.05 40.90
N LEU A 226 25.65 -3.28 39.90
CA LEU A 226 24.71 -2.58 39.01
C LEU A 226 24.22 -3.40 37.84
N HIS A 227 24.77 -4.59 37.58
CA HIS A 227 24.39 -5.42 36.42
C HIS A 227 22.89 -5.77 36.43
N ASP A 228 22.41 -6.45 37.48
CA ASP A 228 21.03 -6.92 37.56
C ASP A 228 20.01 -5.77 37.69
N PRO A 229 20.24 -4.72 38.53
CA PRO A 229 19.33 -3.58 38.59
C PRO A 229 19.23 -2.86 37.23
N THR A 230 20.33 -2.73 36.50
CA THR A 230 20.33 -2.12 35.16
C THR A 230 19.49 -2.93 34.18
N ALA A 231 19.68 -4.24 34.14
CA ALA A 231 18.93 -5.13 33.24
C ALA A 231 17.42 -5.06 33.53
N ARG A 232 17.05 -5.17 34.82
CA ARG A 232 15.65 -5.10 35.24
C ARG A 232 14.99 -3.76 34.94
N LEU A 233 15.71 -2.66 35.06
CA LEU A 233 15.18 -1.33 34.74
C LEU A 233 14.95 -1.20 33.22
N LYS A 234 15.87 -1.74 32.39
CA LYS A 234 15.75 -1.76 30.92
C LYS A 234 14.62 -2.64 30.41
N GLU A 235 14.22 -3.67 31.16
CA GLU A 235 13.14 -4.59 30.81
C GLU A 235 11.75 -4.08 31.23
N LEU A 236 11.67 -2.91 31.88
CA LEU A 236 10.39 -2.29 32.20
C LEU A 236 9.65 -1.93 30.89
N ARG A 237 8.42 -2.43 30.77
CA ARG A 237 7.53 -2.27 29.61
C ARG A 237 6.07 -1.98 30.03
N ASP A 238 5.82 -1.73 31.32
CA ASP A 238 4.48 -1.52 31.89
C ASP A 238 4.25 -0.07 32.31
N ASP A 239 2.99 0.30 32.58
CA ASP A 239 2.59 1.65 33.03
C ASP A 239 3.28 2.11 34.33
N ARG A 240 4.03 1.21 34.99
CA ARG A 240 4.78 1.48 36.21
C ARG A 240 6.23 1.85 35.95
N VAL A 241 6.67 1.96 34.69
CA VAL A 241 8.01 2.45 34.31
C VAL A 241 8.32 3.77 35.02
N HIS A 242 7.40 4.74 34.97
CA HIS A 242 7.61 6.04 35.62
C HIS A 242 7.76 5.91 37.14
N ALA A 243 6.85 5.18 37.80
CA ALA A 243 6.85 5.02 39.25
C ALA A 243 8.11 4.32 39.77
N ARG A 244 8.55 3.26 39.08
CA ARG A 244 9.78 2.52 39.43
C ARG A 244 11.03 3.34 39.16
N THR A 245 11.05 4.10 38.06
CA THR A 245 12.16 5.00 37.72
C THR A 245 12.27 6.13 38.74
N ALA A 246 11.14 6.71 39.17
CA ALA A 246 11.10 7.72 40.23
C ALA A 246 11.62 7.19 41.56
N MET A 247 11.22 5.98 41.96
CA MET A 247 11.71 5.32 43.17
C MET A 247 13.23 5.12 43.16
N VAL A 248 13.82 4.73 42.02
CA VAL A 248 15.29 4.63 41.90
C VAL A 248 15.96 5.99 42.04
N ARG A 249 15.37 7.06 41.46
CA ARG A 249 15.91 8.42 41.63
C ARG A 249 15.87 8.87 43.08
N GLU A 250 14.79 8.58 43.79
CA GLU A 250 14.62 8.93 45.20
C GLU A 250 15.60 8.17 46.11
N LEU A 251 15.65 6.83 45.99
CA LEU A 251 16.47 5.98 46.84
C LEU A 251 17.97 6.27 46.74
N PHE A 252 18.43 6.71 45.57
CA PHE A 252 19.84 7.01 45.31
C PHE A 252 20.14 8.50 45.19
N GLY A 253 19.15 9.38 45.41
CA GLY A 253 19.30 10.84 45.30
C GLY A 253 19.86 11.28 43.94
N LEU A 254 19.31 10.75 42.84
CA LEU A 254 19.83 11.01 41.49
C LEU A 254 19.23 12.30 40.91
N GLU A 255 20.09 13.26 40.56
CA GLU A 255 19.70 14.44 39.80
C GLU A 255 19.69 14.12 38.30
N VAL A 256 18.50 14.11 37.69
CA VAL A 256 18.33 13.88 36.25
C VAL A 256 17.73 15.14 35.64
N HIS A 257 18.47 15.86 34.81
CA HIS A 257 17.98 17.05 34.12
C HIS A 257 17.16 16.63 32.88
N GLN A 258 15.94 17.17 32.74
CA GLN A 258 15.01 16.82 31.65
C GLN A 258 15.51 17.22 30.23
N GLY A 259 16.64 17.92 30.11
CA GLY A 259 17.23 18.35 28.83
C GLY A 259 18.05 17.28 28.07
N ASP A 260 18.32 16.12 28.67
CA ASP A 260 19.16 15.06 28.07
C ASP A 260 18.41 14.13 27.11
N LEU A 261 17.10 14.37 26.89
CA LEU A 261 16.23 13.58 26.01
C LEU A 261 16.23 14.07 24.54
N GLY A 262 17.05 15.07 24.20
CA GLY A 262 16.89 15.87 22.98
C GLY A 262 17.99 15.81 21.92
N SER A 263 19.16 15.20 22.13
CA SER A 263 20.18 15.09 21.07
C SER A 263 20.04 13.76 20.34
N GLY A 264 19.28 13.80 19.25
CA GLY A 264 19.03 12.67 18.36
C GLY A 264 20.31 12.05 17.81
N GLU A 265 20.64 10.88 18.31
CA GLU A 265 21.42 9.88 17.60
C GLU A 265 20.42 8.85 17.04
N ARG A 266 20.52 8.53 15.73
CA ARG A 266 19.61 7.58 15.09
C ARG A 266 19.71 6.23 15.81
N VAL A 267 18.65 5.85 16.50
CA VAL A 267 18.54 4.54 17.12
C VAL A 267 18.19 3.53 16.04
N GLU A 268 19.14 2.68 15.65
CA GLU A 268 18.88 1.51 14.81
C GLU A 268 18.02 0.50 15.57
N LEU A 269 16.99 -0.02 14.91
CA LEU A 269 16.05 -1.00 15.46
C LEU A 269 16.79 -2.31 15.85
N PRO A 270 16.49 -2.92 17.01
CA PRO A 270 17.08 -4.19 17.42
C PRO A 270 16.85 -5.30 16.38
N GLU A 271 17.86 -6.16 16.16
CA GLU A 271 17.82 -7.22 15.13
C GLU A 271 16.66 -8.23 15.32
N GLU A 272 16.16 -8.42 16.54
CA GLU A 272 15.03 -9.32 16.81
C GLU A 272 13.71 -8.80 16.21
N ASP A 273 13.53 -7.47 16.19
CA ASP A 273 12.35 -6.83 15.58
C ASP A 273 12.44 -6.83 14.05
N GLN A 274 13.65 -6.75 13.49
CA GLN A 274 13.87 -6.91 12.04
C GLN A 274 13.55 -8.33 11.56
N ARG A 275 13.86 -9.36 12.38
CA ARG A 275 13.52 -10.77 12.08
C ARG A 275 12.02 -11.04 12.19
N ARG A 276 11.33 -10.45 13.17
CA ARG A 276 9.87 -10.56 13.33
C ARG A 276 9.10 -9.87 12.19
N ALA A 277 9.58 -8.71 11.74
CA ALA A 277 9.01 -8.01 10.58
C ALA A 277 9.19 -8.81 9.27
N GLY A 278 10.31 -9.52 9.12
CA GLY A 278 10.58 -10.40 7.98
C GLY A 278 9.71 -11.67 7.96
N HIS A 279 9.45 -12.28 9.12
CA HIS A 279 8.67 -13.52 9.22
C HIS A 279 7.16 -13.28 9.00
N ARG A 280 6.60 -12.17 9.52
CA ARG A 280 5.18 -11.81 9.29
C ARG A 280 4.87 -11.50 7.84
N ARG A 281 5.80 -10.88 7.09
CA ARG A 281 5.65 -10.64 5.64
C ARG A 281 5.56 -11.94 4.82
N ALA A 282 6.29 -12.98 5.22
CA ALA A 282 6.24 -14.27 4.53
C ALA A 282 4.92 -15.02 4.79
N ASP A 283 4.42 -14.98 6.04
CA ASP A 283 3.14 -15.61 6.41
C ASP A 283 1.91 -14.91 5.80
N ASP A 284 1.97 -13.59 5.63
CA ASP A 284 0.89 -12.82 4.98
C ASP A 284 0.84 -13.03 3.45
N ASP A 285 1.99 -13.18 2.79
CA ASP A 285 2.06 -13.51 1.36
C ASP A 285 1.56 -14.94 1.08
N ASP A 286 1.90 -15.92 1.94
CA ASP A 286 1.41 -17.31 1.80
C ASP A 286 -0.10 -17.43 2.10
N ARG A 287 -0.64 -16.64 3.04
CA ARG A 287 -2.10 -16.58 3.28
C ARG A 287 -2.87 -15.90 2.14
N ALA A 288 -2.30 -14.85 1.54
CA ALA A 288 -2.90 -14.19 0.38
C ALA A 288 -2.96 -15.13 -0.84
N LEU A 289 -1.94 -15.96 -1.04
CA LEU A 289 -1.89 -16.96 -2.12
C LEU A 289 -2.87 -18.13 -1.90
N ALA A 290 -3.14 -18.52 -0.65
CA ALA A 290 -4.11 -19.56 -0.32
C ALA A 290 -5.58 -19.13 -0.55
N GLN A 291 -5.93 -17.88 -0.25
CA GLN A 291 -7.31 -17.36 -0.45
C GLN A 291 -7.71 -17.21 -1.92
N VAL A 292 -6.76 -17.07 -2.84
CA VAL A 292 -7.04 -16.98 -4.30
C VAL A 292 -7.44 -18.35 -4.89
N ARG A 293 -7.12 -19.47 -4.22
CA ARG A 293 -7.43 -20.83 -4.71
C ARG A 293 -8.82 -21.36 -4.35
N GLU A 294 -9.57 -20.71 -3.47
CA GLU A 294 -10.87 -21.23 -2.96
C GLU A 294 -12.13 -20.52 -3.53
N LEU A 295 -12.01 -19.68 -4.55
CA LEU A 295 -13.20 -19.10 -5.20
C LEU A 295 -13.94 -20.16 -6.05
N PRO A 296 -15.27 -20.29 -5.92
CA PRO A 296 -16.04 -21.28 -6.67
C PRO A 296 -16.06 -20.91 -8.15
N ARG A 297 -15.52 -21.81 -8.98
CA ARG A 297 -15.65 -21.74 -10.45
C ARG A 297 -17.13 -21.90 -10.81
N ARG A 298 -17.73 -20.85 -11.36
CA ARG A 298 -19.02 -20.89 -12.07
C ARG A 298 -18.79 -20.54 -13.52
#